data_AF-A0A7W1FWD4-F1
#
_entry.id   AF-A0A7W1FWD4-F1
#
_cell.length_a   1.000
_cell.length_b   1.000
_cell.length_c   1.000
_cell.angle_alpha   90.00
_cell.angle_beta   90.00
_cell.angle_gamma   90.00
#
_symmetry.space_group_name_H-M   'P 1'
#
loop_
_entity.id
_entity.type
_entity.pdbx_description
1 polymer ?
#
loop_
_entity_poly.entity_id
_entity_poly.type
_entity_poly.pdbx_seq_one_letter_code
_entity_poly.pdbx_strand_id
1 'polypeptide(L)' 'VDNEGNRLYGKVLEITTEHTKMDFNHPLAGKDLHFKGEVLEVRSATGEELAHGHVHGPHGHHH' A
#
# COMPACT_ATOMS: atom_id res chain seq x y z
N VAL A 1 -12.81 -8.72 -7.88
CA VAL A 1 -13.07 -7.45 -7.17
C VAL A 1 -13.51 -7.80 -5.75
N ASP A 2 -13.26 -6.95 -4.77
CA ASP A 2 -13.82 -7.14 -3.43
C ASP A 2 -15.32 -6.78 -3.42
N ASN A 3 -15.95 -6.84 -2.25
CA ASN A 3 -17.37 -6.51 -2.07
C ASN A 3 -17.68 -5.02 -2.29
N GLU A 4 -16.67 -4.18 -2.49
CA GLU A 4 -16.78 -2.75 -2.72
C GLU A 4 -16.43 -2.36 -4.18
N GLY A 5 -16.13 -3.36 -5.02
CA GLY A 5 -15.80 -3.15 -6.43
C GLY A 5 -14.32 -2.85 -6.70
N ASN A 6 -13.46 -2.85 -5.69
CA ASN A 6 -12.04 -2.60 -5.88
C ASN A 6 -11.35 -3.80 -6.54
N ARG A 7 -10.30 -3.53 -7.30
CA ARG A 7 -9.50 -4.58 -7.93
C ARG A 7 -8.71 -5.33 -6.87
N LEU A 8 -8.91 -6.65 -6.81
CA LEU A 8 -8.07 -7.55 -6.01
C LEU A 8 -6.94 -8.06 -6.88
N TYR A 9 -5.72 -7.82 -6.43
CA TYR A 9 -4.51 -8.36 -7.05
C TYR A 9 -4.18 -9.70 -6.37
N GLY A 10 -4.00 -10.74 -7.17
CA GLY A 10 -3.65 -12.07 -6.68
C GLY A 10 -2.48 -12.65 -7.45
N LYS A 11 -1.65 -13.43 -6.77
CA LYS A 11 -0.55 -14.20 -7.35
C LYS A 11 -1.00 -15.64 -7.57
N VAL A 12 -0.74 -16.19 -8.75
CA VAL A 12 -0.91 -17.63 -8.99
C VAL A 12 0.22 -18.37 -8.28
N LEU A 13 -0.13 -19.27 -7.37
CA LEU A 13 0.84 -20.14 -6.70
C LEU A 13 1.05 -21.44 -7.46
N GLU A 14 -0.02 -22.01 -7.99
CA GLU A 14 0.00 -23.33 -8.63
C GLU A 14 -1.18 -23.48 -9.61
N ILE A 15 -0.96 -24.19 -10.72
CA ILE A 15 -1.99 -24.53 -11.70
C ILE A 15 -2.04 -26.05 -11.80
N THR A 16 -3.21 -26.62 -11.59
CA THR A 16 -3.51 -28.05 -11.80
C THR A 16 -4.47 -28.21 -12.98
N THR A 17 -4.76 -29.45 -13.39
CA THR A 17 -5.72 -29.73 -14.47
C THR A 17 -7.14 -29.28 -14.16
N GLU A 18 -7.52 -29.24 -12.88
CA GLU A 18 -8.89 -28.92 -12.46
C GLU A 18 -9.01 -27.55 -11.80
N HIS A 19 -7.95 -27.10 -11.10
CA HIS A 19 -8.00 -25.93 -10.24
C HIS A 19 -6.74 -25.07 -10.32
N THR A 20 -6.88 -23.79 -10.03
CA THR A 20 -5.76 -22.84 -9.86
C THR A 20 -5.71 -22.36 -8.42
N LYS A 21 -4.54 -22.49 -7.78
CA LYS A 21 -4.29 -21.97 -6.44
C LYS A 21 -3.82 -20.53 -6.52
N MET A 22 -4.54 -19.63 -5.87
CA MET A 22 -4.24 -18.20 -5.86
C MET A 22 -3.96 -17.71 -4.44
N ASP A 23 -3.07 -16.73 -4.34
CA ASP A 23 -2.76 -15.99 -3.13
C ASP A 23 -3.16 -14.52 -3.30
N PHE A 24 -4.02 -14.03 -2.43
CA PHE A 24 -4.50 -12.64 -2.42
C PHE A 24 -3.91 -11.82 -1.26
N ASN A 25 -2.97 -12.39 -0.51
CA ASN A 25 -2.27 -11.64 0.52
C ASN A 25 -1.36 -10.59 -0.10
N HIS A 26 -1.10 -9.52 0.67
CA HIS A 26 -0.07 -8.56 0.31
C HIS A 26 1.28 -9.29 0.13
N PRO A 27 2.15 -8.91 -0.83
CA PRO A 27 3.41 -9.62 -1.11
C PRO A 27 4.38 -9.75 0.09
N LEU A 28 4.19 -8.90 1.10
CA LEU A 28 4.97 -8.88 2.35
C LEU A 28 4.21 -9.46 3.56
N ALA A 29 3.01 -10.02 3.36
CA ALA A 29 2.26 -10.64 4.45
C ALA A 29 3.05 -11.82 5.04
N GLY A 30 3.09 -11.89 6.38
CA GLY A 30 3.84 -12.92 7.11
C GLY A 30 5.36 -12.78 7.06
N LYS A 31 5.90 -11.68 6.51
CA LYS A 31 7.33 -11.39 6.53
C LYS A 31 7.67 -10.39 7.63
N ASP A 32 8.73 -10.68 8.38
CA ASP A 32 9.34 -9.69 9.25
C ASP A 32 10.03 -8.63 8.40
N LEU A 33 9.66 -7.37 8.60
CA LEU A 33 10.24 -6.25 7.88
C LEU A 33 11.24 -5.54 8.78
N HIS A 34 12.52 -5.63 8.41
CA HIS A 34 13.60 -4.95 9.11
C HIS A 34 13.98 -3.67 8.35
N PHE A 35 13.81 -2.53 9.00
CA PHE A 35 14.14 -1.23 8.43
C PHE A 35 15.27 -0.57 9.21
N LYS A 36 16.10 0.19 8.49
CA LYS A 36 17.06 1.15 9.05
C LYS A 36 16.76 2.49 8.41
N GLY A 37 16.51 3.50 9.23
CA GLY A 37 16.24 4.85 8.79
C GLY A 37 16.77 5.87 9.79
N GLU A 38 16.82 7.12 9.35
CA GLU A 38 17.20 8.28 10.15
C GLU A 38 16.13 9.36 9.98
N VAL A 39 15.86 10.11 11.05
CA VAL A 39 14.92 11.24 11.01
C VAL A 39 15.66 12.46 10.46
N LEU A 40 15.30 12.89 9.26
CA LEU A 40 15.95 14.04 8.60
C LEU A 40 15.31 15.37 8.98
N GLU A 41 14.00 15.41 9.17
CA GLU A 41 13.25 16.64 9.45
C GLU A 41 11.95 16.32 10.22
N VAL A 42 11.54 17.24 11.10
CA VAL A 42 10.24 17.21 11.77
C VAL A 42 9.63 18.60 11.67
N ARG A 43 8.40 18.68 11.14
CA ARG A 43 7.63 19.92 11.06
C ARG A 43 6.15 19.66 11.34
N SER A 44 5.42 20.72 11.67
CA SER A 44 3.96 20.67 11.72
C SER A 44 3.37 20.49 10.32
N ALA A 45 2.33 19.66 10.23
CA ALA A 45 1.50 19.57 9.02
C ALA A 45 0.70 20.87 8.82
N THR A 46 0.48 21.26 7.57
CA THR A 46 -0.41 22.38 7.24
C THR A 46 -1.88 21.97 7.41
N GLY A 47 -2.80 22.95 7.42
CA GLY A 47 -4.24 22.65 7.50
C GLY A 47 -4.75 21.77 6.35
N GLU A 48 -4.20 21.95 5.14
CA GLU A 48 -4.56 21.14 3.96
C GLU A 48 -4.06 19.70 4.08
N GLU A 49 -2.82 19.49 4.53
CA GLU A 49 -2.26 18.14 4.73
C GLU A 49 -3.03 17.35 5.78
N LEU A 50 -3.50 18.03 6.84
CA LEU A 50 -4.38 17.43 7.83
C LEU A 50 -5.74 17.05 7.25
N ALA A 51 -6.33 17.89 6.40
CA ALA A 51 -7.61 17.61 5.77
C ALA A 51 -7.53 16.45 4.76
N HIS A 52 -6.40 16.30 4.06
CA HIS A 52 -6.20 15.25 3.07
C HIS A 52 -5.58 13.95 3.63
N GLY A 53 -5.01 14.00 4.84
CA GLY A 53 -4.42 12.84 5.52
C GLY A 53 -3.05 12.39 4.96
N HIS A 54 -2.39 13.22 4.15
CA HIS A 54 -1.07 12.91 3.61
C HIS A 54 -0.24 14.18 3.36
N VAL A 55 1.08 14.02 3.28
CA VAL A 55 2.04 15.10 3.05
C VAL A 55 1.91 15.64 1.62
N HIS A 56 1.94 16.97 1.47
CA HIS A 56 2.09 17.62 0.19
C HIS A 56 3.59 17.92 0.00
N GLY A 57 4.22 17.25 -0.96
CA GLY A 57 5.64 17.48 -1.28
C GLY A 57 5.91 18.91 -1.79
N PRO A 58 7.18 19.29 -2.04
CA PRO A 58 7.55 20.61 -2.55
C PRO A 58 6.91 20.99 -3.91
N HIS A 59 6.30 20.02 -4.61
CA HIS A 59 5.50 20.24 -5.82
C HIS A 59 4.03 19.90 -5.59
N GLY A 60 3.50 20.25 -4.42
CA GLY A 60 2.12 20.03 -3.96
C GLY A 60 1.16 19.87 -5.13
N HIS A 61 0.79 18.63 -5.40
CA HIS A 61 -0.28 18.36 -6.34
C HIS A 61 -1.56 18.83 -5.65
N HIS A 62 -1.92 20.08 -5.89
CA HIS A 62 -3.30 20.50 -5.77
C HIS A 62 -4.10 19.57 -6.68
N HIS A 63 -4.97 18.79 -6.06
CA HIS A 63 -6.07 18.17 -6.79
C HIS A 63 -7.03 19.26 -7.27
#